data_AF-A0A3N7E5G8-F1
#
_entry.id   AF-A0A3N7E5G8-F1
#
_cell.length_a   1.000
_cell.length_b   1.000
_cell.length_c   1.000
_cell.angle_alpha   90.00
_cell.angle_beta   90.00
_cell.angle_gamma   90.00
#
_symmetry.space_group_name_H-M   'P 1'
#
loop_
_entity.id
_entity.type
_entity.pdbx_description
1 polymer ?
#
loop_
_entity_poly.entity_id
_entity_poly.type
_entity_poly.pdbx_seq_one_letter_code
_entity_poly.pdbx_strand_id
1 'polypeptide(L)'
;MTELAKKRPEFRNINAFKDLTTYRMTPAAWVSILHRASGLIMFLLLPFIIWMFDTSVSSEISFAKFSAAFNIGIGFVPGWFIKLVALALIWSYLHHFCAGLRHLWMDVSHSAVNKQFGKTSALSVFAVSIALALVLGAKLFGLY
;
A
#
# COMPACT_ATOMS: atom_id res chain seq x y z
N MET A 1 -4.52 -48.96 9.17
CA MET A 1 -5.26 -48.38 8.04
C MET A 1 -4.70 -46.99 7.78
N THR A 2 -4.22 -46.71 6.58
CA THR A 2 -3.81 -45.37 6.16
C THR A 2 -5.07 -44.50 6.09
N GLU A 3 -5.20 -43.50 6.95
CA GLU A 3 -6.28 -42.51 6.82
C GLU A 3 -6.14 -41.82 5.46
N LEU A 4 -7.12 -42.04 4.58
CA LEU A 4 -7.23 -41.30 3.34
C LEU A 4 -7.55 -39.84 3.72
N ALA A 5 -6.59 -38.95 3.46
CA ALA A 5 -6.74 -37.52 3.72
C ALA A 5 -8.08 -37.01 3.13
N LYS A 6 -8.88 -36.34 3.96
CA LYS A 6 -10.19 -35.79 3.57
C LYS A 6 -10.05 -34.98 2.28
N LYS A 7 -10.86 -35.30 1.27
CA LYS A 7 -10.89 -34.57 -0.01
C LYS A 7 -11.19 -33.08 0.27
N ARG A 8 -10.29 -32.21 -0.18
CA ARG A 8 -10.45 -30.76 -0.02
C ARG A 8 -11.61 -30.27 -0.91
N PRO A 9 -12.38 -29.26 -0.47
CA PRO A 9 -13.38 -28.64 -1.32
C PRO A 9 -12.73 -28.05 -2.57
N GLU A 10 -13.29 -28.36 -3.73
CA GLU A 10 -12.90 -27.78 -5.02
C GLU A 10 -13.97 -26.77 -5.42
N PHE A 11 -13.59 -25.50 -5.58
CA PHE A 11 -14.49 -24.45 -6.06
C PHE A 11 -14.22 -24.25 -7.56
N ARG A 12 -15.24 -24.44 -8.41
CA ARG A 12 -15.17 -24.29 -9.87
C ARG A 12 -16.25 -23.30 -10.32
N ASN A 13 -16.05 -22.63 -11.46
CA ASN A 13 -17.00 -21.66 -12.05
C ASN A 13 -17.37 -20.48 -11.13
N ILE A 14 -16.39 -19.96 -10.38
CA ILE A 14 -16.57 -18.85 -9.45
C ILE A 14 -16.92 -17.57 -10.22
N ASN A 15 -18.06 -16.96 -9.91
CA ASN A 15 -18.47 -15.67 -10.41
C ASN A 15 -17.85 -14.55 -9.56
N ALA A 16 -17.17 -13.60 -10.21
CA ALA A 16 -16.44 -12.54 -9.52
C ALA A 16 -17.32 -11.65 -8.62
N PHE A 17 -18.56 -11.38 -9.02
CA PHE A 17 -19.44 -10.44 -8.31
C PHE A 17 -20.30 -11.12 -7.24
N LYS A 18 -20.75 -12.36 -7.51
CA LYS A 18 -21.59 -13.12 -6.59
C LYS A 18 -20.78 -13.86 -5.53
N ASP A 19 -19.67 -14.47 -5.92
CA ASP A 19 -18.97 -15.41 -5.04
C ASP A 19 -17.84 -14.73 -4.28
N LEU A 20 -16.97 -13.94 -4.94
CA LEU A 20 -15.79 -13.34 -4.28
C LEU A 20 -16.17 -12.39 -3.13
N THR A 21 -17.30 -11.69 -3.25
CA THR A 21 -17.81 -10.78 -2.21
C THR A 21 -18.21 -11.50 -0.92
N THR A 22 -18.46 -12.81 -0.98
CA THR A 22 -18.82 -13.63 0.19
C THR A 22 -17.61 -14.29 0.87
N TYR A 23 -16.44 -14.31 0.23
CA TYR A 23 -15.25 -14.97 0.77
C TYR A 23 -14.64 -14.19 1.93
N ARG A 24 -14.41 -14.89 3.04
CA ARG A 24 -13.62 -14.34 4.15
C ARG A 24 -12.14 -14.37 3.81
N MET A 25 -11.59 -13.22 3.44
CA MET A 25 -10.16 -13.07 3.19
C MET A 25 -9.37 -13.14 4.49
N THR A 26 -8.29 -13.91 4.47
CA THR A 26 -7.31 -13.90 5.56
C THR A 26 -6.48 -12.62 5.51
N PRO A 27 -5.82 -12.21 6.62
CA PRO A 27 -4.92 -11.06 6.60
C PRO A 27 -3.83 -11.16 5.52
N ALA A 28 -3.32 -12.37 5.26
CA ALA A 28 -2.33 -12.61 4.21
C ALA A 28 -2.88 -12.33 2.80
N ALA A 29 -4.14 -12.69 2.54
CA ALA A 29 -4.79 -12.42 1.26
C ALA A 29 -5.00 -10.91 1.05
N TRP A 30 -5.37 -10.18 2.11
CA TRP A 30 -5.46 -8.72 2.09
C TRP A 30 -4.12 -8.05 1.78
N VAL A 31 -3.04 -8.43 2.47
CA VAL A 31 -1.70 -7.89 2.18
C VAL A 31 -1.30 -8.17 0.73
N SER A 32 -1.62 -9.34 0.18
CA SER A 32 -1.27 -9.68 -1.21
C SER A 32 -1.99 -8.79 -2.25
N ILE A 33 -3.29 -8.54 -2.10
CA ILE A 33 -4.01 -7.69 -3.05
C ILE A 33 -3.62 -6.22 -2.88
N LEU A 34 -3.40 -5.77 -1.65
CA LEU A 34 -2.98 -4.40 -1.36
C LEU A 34 -1.55 -4.13 -1.81
N HIS A 35 -0.63 -5.10 -1.73
CA HIS A 35 0.72 -4.99 -2.29
C HIS A 35 0.69 -4.79 -3.82
N ARG A 36 -0.20 -5.49 -4.52
CA ARG A 36 -0.41 -5.30 -5.97
C ARG A 36 -1.02 -3.93 -6.28
N ALA A 37 -2.07 -3.55 -5.55
CA ALA A 37 -2.73 -2.27 -5.73
C ALA A 37 -1.79 -1.09 -5.43
N SER A 38 -0.98 -1.18 -4.37
CA SER A 38 -0.02 -0.14 -4.01
C SER A 38 1.09 0.02 -5.05
N GLY A 39 1.55 -1.08 -5.66
CA GLY A 39 2.47 -1.04 -6.80
C GLY A 39 1.88 -0.30 -7.99
N LEU A 40 0.62 -0.58 -8.34
CA LEU A 40 -0.10 0.11 -9.41
C LEU A 40 -0.29 1.61 -9.11
N ILE A 41 -0.68 1.96 -7.87
CA ILE A 41 -0.86 3.37 -7.48
C ILE A 41 0.46 4.13 -7.60
N MET A 42 1.58 3.58 -7.13
CA MET A 42 2.90 4.22 -7.29
C MET A 42 3.25 4.42 -8.76
N PHE A 43 3.02 3.42 -9.60
CA PHE A 43 3.27 3.51 -11.04
C PHE A 43 2.44 4.63 -11.70
N LEU A 44 1.14 4.68 -11.41
CA LEU A 44 0.25 5.71 -11.95
C LEU A 44 0.60 7.13 -11.45
N LEU A 45 1.17 7.23 -10.25
CA LEU A 45 1.60 8.49 -9.65
C LEU A 45 3.06 8.87 -9.99
N LEU A 46 3.78 8.11 -10.82
CA LEU A 46 5.13 8.48 -11.26
C LEU A 46 5.21 9.90 -11.87
N PRO A 47 4.27 10.34 -12.74
CA PRO A 47 4.29 11.72 -13.25
C PRO A 47 4.17 12.77 -12.13
N PHE A 48 3.37 12.48 -11.10
CA PHE A 48 3.23 13.35 -9.93
C PHE A 48 4.53 13.42 -9.12
N ILE A 49 5.21 12.28 -8.93
CA ILE A 49 6.53 12.22 -8.25
C ILE A 49 7.57 13.04 -9.01
N ILE A 50 7.66 12.86 -10.33
CA ILE A 50 8.62 13.57 -11.18
C ILE A 50 8.34 15.08 -11.12
N TRP A 51 7.08 15.48 -11.23
CA TRP A 51 6.69 16.88 -11.11
C TRP A 51 7.04 17.48 -9.74
N MET A 52 6.75 16.77 -8.64
CA MET A 52 7.11 17.22 -7.29
C MET A 52 8.61 17.40 -7.15
N PHE A 53 9.39 16.41 -7.61
CA PHE A 53 10.84 16.44 -7.51
C PHE A 53 11.42 17.61 -8.30
N ASP A 54 11.11 17.70 -9.61
CA ASP A 54 11.58 18.78 -10.48
C ASP A 54 11.25 20.15 -9.89
N THR A 55 9.96 20.41 -9.61
CA THR A 55 9.50 21.70 -9.08
C THR A 55 10.16 22.07 -7.75
N SER A 56 10.47 21.09 -6.90
CA SER A 56 11.09 21.32 -5.58
C SER A 56 12.57 21.71 -5.66
N VAL A 57 13.27 21.40 -6.75
CA VAL A 57 14.73 21.59 -6.84
C VAL A 57 15.18 22.60 -7.89
N SER A 58 14.32 23.02 -8.83
CA SER A 58 14.79 23.86 -9.95
C SER A 58 15.24 25.26 -9.53
N SER A 59 14.53 25.94 -8.62
CA SER A 59 14.83 27.31 -8.16
C SER A 59 14.01 27.69 -6.93
N GLU A 60 14.32 28.84 -6.31
CA GLU A 60 13.50 29.40 -5.22
C GLU A 60 12.06 29.68 -5.66
N ILE A 61 11.87 30.20 -6.87
CA ILE A 61 10.54 30.49 -7.43
C ILE A 61 9.75 29.19 -7.64
N SER A 62 10.39 28.13 -8.13
CA SER A 62 9.72 26.83 -8.30
C SER A 62 9.40 26.20 -6.95
N PHE A 63 10.29 26.29 -5.96
CA PHE A 63 10.03 25.81 -4.60
C PHE A 63 8.85 26.55 -3.94
N ALA A 64 8.73 27.87 -4.17
CA ALA A 64 7.58 28.64 -3.71
C ALA A 64 6.26 28.15 -4.36
N LYS A 65 6.28 27.84 -5.67
CA LYS A 65 5.13 27.22 -6.36
C LYS A 65 4.80 25.84 -5.80
N PHE A 66 5.81 25.01 -5.55
CA PHE A 66 5.65 23.70 -4.92
C PHE A 66 4.99 23.83 -3.55
N SER A 67 5.47 24.73 -2.71
CA SER A 67 4.88 24.98 -1.38
C SER A 67 3.44 25.49 -1.49
N ALA A 68 3.16 26.40 -2.42
CA ALA A 68 1.82 26.92 -2.67
C ALA A 68 0.83 25.84 -3.13
N ALA A 69 1.28 24.85 -3.91
CA ALA A 69 0.44 23.73 -4.34
C ALA A 69 -0.13 22.92 -3.16
N PHE A 70 0.66 22.71 -2.11
CA PHE A 70 0.25 21.98 -0.91
C PHE A 70 -0.51 22.85 0.10
N ASN A 71 -0.22 24.15 0.15
CA ASN A 71 -0.83 25.07 1.11
C ASN A 71 -2.18 25.63 0.64
N ILE A 72 -2.27 26.00 -0.63
CA ILE A 72 -3.42 26.69 -1.21
C ILE A 72 -4.07 25.79 -2.28
N GLY A 73 -3.29 25.28 -3.23
CA GLY A 73 -3.78 24.43 -4.31
C GLY A 73 -3.15 24.73 -5.68
N ILE A 74 -3.62 24.02 -6.70
CA ILE A 74 -3.25 24.22 -8.11
C ILE A 74 -4.53 24.38 -8.94
N GLY A 75 -4.73 25.58 -9.51
CA GLY A 75 -5.95 25.87 -10.27
C GLY A 75 -7.19 25.71 -9.40
N PHE A 76 -8.10 24.82 -9.79
CA PHE A 76 -9.31 24.49 -9.02
C PHE A 76 -9.10 23.38 -7.97
N VAL A 77 -7.92 22.75 -7.94
CA VAL A 77 -7.63 21.64 -7.01
C VAL A 77 -7.10 22.22 -5.70
N PRO A 78 -7.78 22.02 -4.56
CA PRO A 78 -7.36 22.60 -3.29
C PRO A 78 -6.16 21.87 -2.69
N GLY A 79 -5.34 22.57 -1.92
CA GLY A 79 -4.10 22.03 -1.35
C GLY A 79 -4.29 20.82 -0.44
N TRP A 80 -5.40 20.73 0.29
CA TRP A 80 -5.73 19.54 1.10
C TRP A 80 -5.91 18.28 0.24
N PHE A 81 -6.42 18.42 -0.99
CA PHE A 81 -6.57 17.29 -1.90
C PHE A 81 -5.21 16.83 -2.43
N ILE A 82 -4.32 17.78 -2.74
CA ILE A 82 -2.92 17.47 -3.09
C ILE A 82 -2.23 16.71 -1.94
N LYS A 83 -2.44 17.13 -0.69
CA LYS A 83 -1.98 16.40 0.51
C LYS A 83 -2.56 14.99 0.59
N LEU A 84 -3.84 14.77 0.26
CA LEU A 84 -4.41 13.42 0.23
C LEU A 84 -3.80 12.54 -0.86
N VAL A 85 -3.52 13.08 -2.04
CA VAL A 85 -2.84 12.33 -3.11
C VAL A 85 -1.42 11.96 -2.67
N ALA A 86 -0.69 12.89 -2.05
CA ALA A 86 0.62 12.62 -1.47
C ALA A 86 0.55 11.58 -0.33
N LEU A 87 -0.48 11.63 0.52
CA LEU A 87 -0.71 10.63 1.56
C LEU A 87 -0.98 9.24 0.98
N ALA A 88 -1.78 9.16 -0.09
CA ALA A 88 -2.03 7.91 -0.80
C ALA A 88 -0.73 7.33 -1.40
N LEU A 89 0.15 8.19 -1.92
CA LEU A 89 1.47 7.80 -2.40
C LEU A 89 2.38 7.30 -1.25
N ILE A 90 2.44 8.04 -0.13
CA ILE A 90 3.20 7.66 1.07
C ILE A 90 2.74 6.29 1.57
N TRP A 91 1.43 6.09 1.73
CA TRP A 91 0.87 4.81 2.13
C TRP A 91 1.20 3.70 1.13
N SER A 92 1.09 3.99 -0.18
CA SER A 92 1.38 3.01 -1.22
C SER A 92 2.82 2.52 -1.13
N TYR A 93 3.79 3.45 -1.02
CA TYR A 93 5.19 3.10 -0.84
C TYR A 93 5.43 2.28 0.44
N LEU A 94 4.96 2.76 1.59
CA LEU A 94 5.18 2.08 2.87
C LEU A 94 4.57 0.69 2.90
N HIS A 95 3.32 0.54 2.45
CA HIS A 95 2.66 -0.75 2.39
C HIS A 95 3.37 -1.69 1.40
N HIS A 96 3.71 -1.17 0.20
CA HIS A 96 4.40 -1.97 -0.82
C HIS A 96 5.77 -2.45 -0.32
N PHE A 97 6.55 -1.58 0.29
CA PHE A 97 7.87 -1.89 0.82
C PHE A 97 7.80 -2.91 1.96
N CYS A 98 6.96 -2.71 2.97
CA CYS A 98 6.80 -3.65 4.08
C CYS A 98 6.30 -5.03 3.60
N ALA A 99 5.34 -5.06 2.69
CA ALA A 99 4.86 -6.31 2.10
C ALA A 99 5.91 -6.98 1.20
N GLY A 100 6.69 -6.19 0.45
CA GLY A 100 7.79 -6.66 -0.39
C GLY A 100 8.90 -7.32 0.44
N LEU A 101 9.30 -6.72 1.57
CA LEU A 101 10.25 -7.35 2.49
C LEU A 101 9.74 -8.69 3.03
N ARG A 102 8.45 -8.76 3.36
CA ARG A 102 7.81 -10.01 3.75
C ARG A 102 7.88 -11.06 2.63
N HIS A 103 7.61 -10.67 1.38
CA HIS A 103 7.68 -11.57 0.23
C HIS A 103 9.11 -12.09 0.03
N LEU A 104 10.09 -11.20 -0.03
CA LEU A 104 11.51 -11.57 -0.16
C LEU A 104 11.96 -12.52 0.96
N TRP A 105 11.51 -12.29 2.20
CA TRP A 105 11.81 -13.18 3.32
C TRP A 105 11.25 -14.60 3.12
N MET A 106 10.02 -14.69 2.62
CA MET A 106 9.37 -15.99 2.33
C MET A 106 10.01 -16.69 1.13
N ASP A 107 10.54 -15.94 0.17
CA ASP A 107 11.25 -16.49 -1.00
C ASP A 107 12.59 -17.12 -0.60
N VAL A 108 13.33 -16.50 0.34
CA VAL A 108 14.62 -17.04 0.82
C VAL A 108 14.48 -18.09 1.91
N SER A 109 13.39 -18.07 2.69
CA SER A 109 13.18 -18.95 3.84
C SER A 109 11.91 -19.79 3.70
N HIS A 110 12.05 -20.94 3.04
CA HIS A 110 10.93 -21.87 2.83
C HIS A 110 10.31 -22.39 4.14
N SER A 111 11.10 -22.50 5.22
CA SER A 111 10.60 -22.88 6.56
C SER A 111 9.66 -21.82 7.17
N ALA A 112 9.78 -20.55 6.77
CA ALA A 112 8.87 -19.49 7.15
C ALA A 112 7.51 -19.58 6.44
N VAL A 113 7.37 -20.39 5.37
CA VAL A 113 6.12 -20.52 4.60
C VAL A 113 5.16 -21.48 5.30
N ASN A 114 4.57 -21.00 6.40
CA ASN A 114 3.53 -21.73 7.15
C ASN A 114 2.37 -20.82 7.55
N LYS A 115 1.25 -21.43 7.97
CA LYS A 115 0.00 -20.70 8.28
C LYS A 115 0.17 -19.68 9.41
N GLN A 116 0.94 -20.03 10.43
CA GLN A 116 1.13 -19.15 11.58
C GLN A 116 1.94 -17.92 11.19
N PHE A 117 3.09 -18.12 10.55
CA PHE A 117 3.93 -17.03 10.04
C PHE A 117 3.17 -16.18 9.02
N GLY A 118 2.41 -16.81 8.10
CA GLY A 118 1.59 -16.10 7.12
C GLY A 118 0.55 -15.15 7.76
N LYS A 119 0.00 -15.52 8.92
CA LYS A 119 -0.90 -14.63 9.67
C LYS A 119 -0.13 -13.53 10.40
N THR A 120 0.89 -13.89 11.18
CA THR A 120 1.61 -12.92 12.02
C THR A 120 2.34 -11.88 11.18
N SER A 121 3.09 -12.30 10.16
CA SER A 121 3.79 -11.39 9.24
C SER A 121 2.83 -10.45 8.51
N ALA A 122 1.62 -10.90 8.15
CA ALA A 122 0.59 -10.02 7.56
C ALA A 122 0.14 -8.92 8.51
N LEU A 123 -0.12 -9.27 9.76
CA LEU A 123 -0.53 -8.32 10.79
C LEU A 123 0.61 -7.34 11.11
N SER A 124 1.86 -7.81 11.14
CA SER A 124 3.05 -6.95 11.29
C SER A 124 3.18 -5.94 10.14
N VAL A 125 2.98 -6.38 8.89
CA VAL A 125 2.96 -5.46 7.72
C VAL A 125 1.92 -4.35 7.92
N PHE A 126 0.69 -4.70 8.32
CA PHE A 126 -0.35 -3.69 8.57
C PHE A 126 0.02 -2.77 9.73
N ALA A 127 0.42 -3.31 10.87
CA ALA A 127 0.75 -2.52 12.05
C ALA A 127 1.85 -1.49 11.74
N VAL A 128 2.95 -1.94 11.12
CA VAL A 128 4.09 -1.06 10.77
C VAL A 128 3.71 -0.05 9.70
N SER A 129 3.12 -0.49 8.58
CA SER A 129 2.80 0.42 7.47
C SER A 129 1.75 1.47 7.85
N ILE A 130 0.74 1.11 8.63
CA ILE A 130 -0.29 2.04 9.10
C ILE A 130 0.30 3.01 10.12
N ALA A 131 1.07 2.53 11.10
CA ALA A 131 1.70 3.41 12.08
C ALA A 131 2.60 4.47 11.41
N LEU A 132 3.44 4.04 10.47
CA LEU A 132 4.29 4.96 9.69
C LEU A 132 3.47 5.93 8.85
N ALA A 133 2.41 5.45 8.17
CA ALA A 133 1.55 6.31 7.37
C ALA A 133 0.81 7.36 8.22
N LEU A 134 0.38 7.02 9.43
CA LEU A 134 -0.25 7.95 10.36
C LEU A 134 0.73 9.02 10.85
N VAL A 135 1.96 8.63 11.22
CA VAL A 135 3.01 9.57 11.65
C VAL A 135 3.37 10.54 10.53
N LEU A 136 3.64 10.03 9.32
CA LEU A 136 3.96 10.87 8.17
C LEU A 136 2.77 11.70 7.69
N GLY A 137 1.56 11.15 7.78
CA GLY A 137 0.32 11.89 7.52
C GLY A 137 0.15 13.05 8.50
N ALA A 138 0.34 12.81 9.80
CA ALA A 138 0.29 13.86 10.80
C ALA A 138 1.25 15.01 10.48
N LYS A 139 2.49 14.70 10.07
CA LYS A 139 3.46 15.70 9.61
C LYS A 139 3.01 16.42 8.34
N LEU A 140 2.50 15.70 7.34
CA LEU A 140 2.02 16.27 6.07
C LEU A 140 0.88 17.28 6.27
N PHE A 141 0.04 17.03 7.28
CA PHE A 141 -1.06 17.92 7.66
C PHE A 141 -0.67 18.96 8.72
N GLY A 142 0.60 19.04 9.11
CA GLY A 142 1.14 20.08 9.99
C GLY A 142 0.78 19.93 11.47
N LEU A 143 0.56 18.70 11.94
CA LEU A 143 0.27 18.43 13.35
C LEU A 143 1.50 18.59 14.26
N TYR A 144 2.73 18.51 13.71
CA TYR A 144 4.00 18.71 14.40
C TYR A 144 5.15 19.00 13.42
#